data_AF-R0GS95-F1
#
_entry.id   AF-R0GS95-F1
#
_cell.length_a   1.000
_cell.length_b   1.000
_cell.length_c   1.000
_cell.angle_alpha   90.00
_cell.angle_beta   90.00
_cell.angle_gamma   90.00
#
_symmetry.space_group_name_H-M   'P 1'
#
loop_
_entity.id
_entity.type
_entity.pdbx_description
1 polymer ?
#
loop_
_entity_poly.entity_id
_entity_poly.type
_entity_poly.pdbx_seq_one_letter_code
_entity_poly.pdbx_strand_id
1 'polypeptide(L)'
;MAGFLSVVRRVYLTLYNWIVFAGWAQVLYFAIKTLSETGYEDVYDAIEKPLQLAQTAAVLEIGSRLFLTWGILYSFPEIIRYSFFGFKEALGFAPSWHLWLRYSSFLLLYPTGITSEVGLIYLALPHIKTSEMYSVRMPNTLNFSFDYFYAAIVVLAIYVPGSPHMYRYMLGQRKRALSKSKRE
;
A
#
# COMPACT_ATOMS: atom_id res chain seq x y z
N MET A 1 9.61 -25.41 -14.82
CA MET A 1 9.71 -24.09 -14.12
C MET A 1 8.77 -23.98 -12.91
N ALA A 2 7.52 -24.47 -12.98
CA ALA A 2 6.56 -24.42 -11.85
C ALA A 2 6.99 -25.20 -10.58
N GLY A 3 7.68 -26.34 -10.73
CA GLY A 3 8.16 -27.13 -9.59
C GLY A 3 9.20 -26.41 -8.73
N PHE A 4 10.19 -25.76 -9.36
CA PHE A 4 11.23 -25.00 -8.66
C PHE A 4 10.66 -23.82 -7.85
N LEU A 5 9.77 -23.03 -8.46
CA LEU A 5 9.08 -21.92 -7.78
C LEU A 5 8.26 -22.41 -6.57
N SER A 6 7.66 -23.60 -6.66
CA SER A 6 6.90 -24.19 -5.54
C SER A 6 7.78 -24.61 -4.36
N VAL A 7 8.98 -25.11 -4.63
CA VAL A 7 9.95 -25.52 -3.60
C VAL A 7 10.49 -24.28 -2.89
N VAL A 8 10.89 -23.26 -3.66
CA VAL A 8 11.36 -21.97 -3.12
C VAL A 8 10.28 -21.33 -2.24
N ARG A 9 9.02 -21.32 -2.68
CA ARG A 9 7.89 -20.81 -1.89
C ARG A 9 7.72 -21.57 -0.57
N ARG A 10 7.81 -22.90 -0.57
CA ARG A 10 7.69 -23.71 0.66
C ARG A 10 8.82 -23.40 1.63
N VAL A 11 10.07 -23.39 1.16
CA VAL A 11 11.23 -23.08 1.99
C VAL A 11 11.13 -21.68 2.59
N TYR A 12 10.78 -20.68 1.77
CA TYR A 12 10.55 -19.31 2.24
C TYR A 12 9.47 -19.24 3.33
N LEU A 13 8.29 -19.82 3.09
CA LEU A 13 7.18 -19.81 4.05
C LEU A 13 7.53 -20.56 5.34
N THR A 14 8.24 -21.69 5.25
CA THR A 14 8.67 -22.45 6.42
C THR A 14 9.66 -21.64 7.26
N LEU A 15 10.70 -21.06 6.65
CA LEU A 15 11.67 -20.24 7.37
C LEU A 15 11.01 -19.01 8.00
N TYR A 16 10.17 -18.30 7.23
CA TYR A 16 9.42 -17.15 7.73
C TYR A 16 8.54 -17.51 8.93
N ASN A 17 7.74 -18.57 8.84
CA ASN A 17 6.86 -19.00 9.93
C ASN A 17 7.64 -19.38 11.20
N TRP A 18 8.79 -20.03 11.07
CA TRP A 18 9.65 -20.37 12.21
C TRP A 18 10.28 -19.13 12.86
N ILE A 19 10.71 -18.15 12.06
CA ILE A 19 11.27 -16.88 12.56
C ILE A 19 10.19 -16.08 13.31
N VAL A 20 8.99 -15.98 12.74
CA VAL A 20 7.85 -15.30 13.37
C VAL A 20 7.44 -16.03 14.66
N PHE A 21 7.37 -17.37 14.63
CA PHE A 21 7.12 -18.18 15.82
C PHE A 21 8.13 -17.91 16.93
N ALA A 22 9.42 -17.87 16.61
CA ALA A 22 10.47 -17.58 17.59
C ALA A 22 10.33 -16.16 18.18
N GLY A 23 10.00 -15.16 17.35
CA GLY A 23 9.73 -13.79 17.80
C GLY A 23 8.56 -13.72 18.79
N TRP A 24 7.43 -14.37 18.48
CA TRP A 24 6.28 -14.43 19.39
C TRP A 24 6.54 -15.26 20.65
N ALA A 25 7.31 -16.34 20.55
CA ALA A 25 7.73 -17.13 21.70
C ALA A 25 8.63 -16.32 22.65
N GLN A 26 9.51 -15.48 22.10
CA GLN A 26 10.35 -14.58 22.87
C GLN A 26 9.53 -13.50 23.59
N VAL A 27 8.55 -12.89 22.90
CA VAL A 27 7.60 -11.94 23.51
C VAL A 27 6.84 -12.59 24.67
N LEU A 28 6.33 -13.80 24.46
CA LEU A 28 5.60 -14.56 25.48
C LEU A 28 6.49 -14.89 26.69
N TYR A 29 7.74 -15.30 26.45
CA TYR A 29 8.70 -15.59 27.50
C TYR A 29 8.96 -14.35 28.39
N PHE A 30 9.23 -13.19 27.79
CA PHE A 30 9.43 -11.97 28.55
C PHE A 30 8.16 -11.50 29.26
N ALA A 31 6.99 -11.64 28.63
CA ALA A 31 5.71 -11.33 29.27
C ALA A 31 5.50 -12.14 30.55
N ILE A 32 5.70 -13.47 30.48
CA ILE A 32 5.52 -14.38 31.61
C ILE A 32 6.56 -14.12 32.70
N LYS A 33 7.82 -13.89 32.31
CA LYS A 33 8.90 -13.62 33.25
C LYS A 33 8.64 -12.34 34.05
N THR A 34 8.35 -11.24 33.36
CA THR A 34 8.10 -9.95 34.00
C THR A 34 6.83 -9.98 34.84
N LEU A 35 5.77 -10.65 34.36
CA LEU A 35 4.53 -10.82 35.13
C LEU A 35 4.75 -11.58 36.45
N SER A 36 5.65 -12.57 36.46
CA SER A 36 5.97 -13.37 37.65
C SER A 36 6.91 -12.64 38.63
N GLU A 37 7.73 -11.70 38.16
CA GLU A 37 8.76 -11.04 38.98
C GLU A 37 8.29 -9.68 39.53
N THR A 38 7.62 -8.85 38.72
CA THR A 38 7.28 -7.46 39.08
C THR A 38 5.79 -7.13 38.97
N GLY A 39 4.97 -8.03 38.42
CA GLY A 39 3.53 -7.83 38.25
C GLY A 39 3.18 -7.21 36.89
N TYR A 40 1.97 -6.65 36.74
CA TYR A 40 1.41 -6.26 35.45
C TYR A 40 1.86 -4.88 34.92
N GLU A 41 2.35 -3.99 35.79
CA GLU A 41 2.73 -2.62 35.45
C GLU A 41 3.94 -2.59 34.49
N ASP A 42 4.96 -3.44 34.70
CA ASP A 42 6.22 -3.41 33.93
C ASP A 42 6.21 -4.35 32.71
N VAL A 43 5.16 -5.15 32.52
CA VAL A 43 5.08 -6.14 31.44
C VAL A 43 5.16 -5.45 30.08
N TYR A 44 4.48 -4.31 29.93
CA TYR A 44 4.43 -3.59 28.66
C TYR A 44 5.81 -3.10 28.24
N ASP A 45 6.55 -2.47 29.16
CA ASP A 45 7.89 -1.94 28.92
C ASP A 45 8.90 -3.06 28.56
N ALA A 46 8.74 -4.24 29.16
CA ALA A 46 9.59 -5.39 28.87
C ALA A 46 9.29 -6.03 27.50
N ILE A 47 8.03 -6.01 27.05
CA ILE A 47 7.63 -6.65 25.79
C ILE A 47 7.64 -5.70 24.60
N GLU A 48 7.64 -4.38 24.80
CA GLU A 48 7.45 -3.40 23.73
C GLU A 48 8.44 -3.60 22.56
N LYS A 49 9.74 -3.63 22.85
CA LYS A 49 10.79 -3.80 21.81
C LYS A 49 10.70 -5.14 21.06
N PRO A 50 10.61 -6.30 21.73
CA PRO A 50 10.46 -7.57 21.03
C PRO A 50 9.11 -7.69 20.30
N LEU A 51 8.04 -7.07 20.84
CA LEU A 51 6.72 -7.03 20.20
C LEU A 51 6.75 -6.20 18.92
N GLN A 52 7.38 -5.03 18.94
CA GLN A 52 7.59 -4.20 17.75
C GLN A 52 8.38 -4.98 16.68
N LEU A 53 9.48 -5.66 17.05
CA LEU A 53 10.25 -6.49 16.11
C LEU A 53 9.42 -7.62 15.47
N ALA A 54 8.62 -8.33 16.26
CA ALA A 54 7.73 -9.37 15.75
C ALA A 54 6.63 -8.81 14.83
N GLN A 55 6.09 -7.62 15.15
CA GLN A 55 5.11 -6.92 14.33
C GLN A 55 5.71 -6.41 13.00
N THR A 56 6.94 -5.88 13.00
CA THR A 56 7.62 -5.41 11.77
C THR A 56 7.85 -6.56 10.77
N ALA A 57 8.09 -7.78 11.26
CA ALA A 57 8.17 -8.97 10.41
C ALA A 57 6.82 -9.30 9.75
N ALA A 58 5.70 -9.14 10.46
CA ALA A 58 4.37 -9.30 9.89
C ALA A 58 4.02 -8.22 8.85
N VAL A 59 4.52 -6.99 9.03
CA VAL A 59 4.39 -5.90 8.05
C VAL A 59 5.06 -6.25 6.72
N LEU A 60 6.17 -6.99 6.71
CA LEU A 60 6.81 -7.43 5.46
C LEU A 60 5.93 -8.39 4.65
N GLU A 61 5.16 -9.27 5.31
CA GLU A 61 4.23 -10.16 4.62
C GLU A 61 3.04 -9.38 4.05
N ILE A 62 2.45 -8.48 4.84
CA ILE A 62 1.36 -7.61 4.38
C ILE A 62 1.86 -6.72 3.24
N GLY A 63 3.08 -6.17 3.36
CA GLY A 63 3.74 -5.36 2.34
C GLY A 63 3.98 -6.13 1.05
N SER A 64 4.41 -7.40 1.12
CA SER A 64 4.58 -8.24 -0.06
C SER A 64 3.25 -8.53 -0.78
N ARG A 65 2.16 -8.73 -0.01
CA ARG A 65 0.81 -8.95 -0.54
C ARG A 65 0.27 -7.67 -1.15
N LEU A 66 0.43 -6.52 -0.49
CA LEU A 66 0.06 -5.22 -1.02
C LEU A 66 0.85 -4.90 -2.28
N PHE A 67 2.16 -5.13 -2.31
CA PHE A 67 3.01 -4.92 -3.47
C PHE A 67 2.62 -5.83 -4.65
N LEU A 68 2.28 -7.10 -4.41
CA LEU A 68 1.74 -7.98 -5.45
C LEU A 68 0.39 -7.48 -5.96
N THR A 69 -0.50 -7.07 -5.06
CA THR A 69 -1.84 -6.58 -5.43
C THR A 69 -1.74 -5.28 -6.23
N TRP A 70 -0.90 -4.35 -5.76
CA TRP A 70 -0.60 -3.07 -6.40
C TRP A 70 0.10 -3.28 -7.74
N GLY A 71 1.11 -4.17 -7.79
CA GLY A 71 1.82 -4.53 -9.01
C GLY A 71 0.92 -5.18 -10.05
N ILE A 72 0.01 -6.08 -9.66
CA ILE A 72 -0.98 -6.68 -10.57
C ILE A 72 -1.97 -5.61 -11.05
N LEU A 73 -2.52 -4.78 -10.15
CA LEU A 73 -3.46 -3.71 -10.52
C LEU A 73 -2.84 -2.67 -11.46
N TYR A 74 -1.59 -2.25 -11.19
CA TYR A 74 -0.86 -1.30 -12.02
C TYR A 74 -0.35 -1.93 -13.33
N SER A 75 -0.21 -3.25 -13.40
CA SER A 75 0.11 -3.94 -14.65
C SER A 75 -1.06 -3.93 -15.65
N PHE A 76 -2.32 -3.88 -15.19
CA PHE A 76 -3.48 -3.90 -16.09
C PHE A 76 -3.52 -2.71 -17.06
N PRO A 77 -3.44 -1.44 -16.61
CA PRO A 77 -3.35 -0.28 -17.50
C PRO A 77 -2.15 -0.34 -18.44
N GLU A 78 -1.03 -0.87 -17.94
CA GLU A 78 0.24 -0.90 -18.66
C GLU A 78 0.26 -1.95 -19.77
N ILE A 79 -0.34 -3.13 -19.53
CA ILE A 79 -0.59 -4.16 -20.55
C ILE A 79 -1.48 -3.60 -21.66
N ILE A 80 -2.56 -2.87 -21.30
CA ILE A 80 -3.46 -2.26 -22.29
C ILE A 80 -2.70 -1.22 -23.14
N ARG A 81 -1.85 -0.40 -22.51
CA ARG A 81 -1.05 0.64 -23.17
C ARG A 81 -0.03 0.06 -24.15
N TYR A 82 0.80 -0.89 -23.71
CA TYR A 82 1.83 -1.48 -24.57
C TYR A 82 1.23 -2.38 -25.65
N SER A 83 0.15 -3.08 -25.34
CA SER A 83 -0.58 -3.85 -26.35
C SER A 83 -1.13 -2.92 -27.44
N PHE A 84 -1.68 -1.75 -27.09
CA PHE A 84 -2.12 -0.77 -28.10
C PHE A 84 -0.97 -0.31 -29.03
N PHE A 85 0.21 -0.04 -28.47
CA PHE A 85 1.38 0.33 -29.28
C PHE A 85 1.89 -0.83 -30.14
N GLY A 86 1.94 -2.05 -29.58
CA GLY A 86 2.34 -3.25 -30.31
C GLY A 86 1.41 -3.56 -31.49
N PHE A 87 0.09 -3.47 -31.30
CA PHE A 87 -0.89 -3.64 -32.38
C PHE A 87 -0.72 -2.58 -33.48
N LYS A 88 -0.50 -1.32 -33.08
CA LYS A 88 -0.31 -0.21 -34.03
C LYS A 88 0.96 -0.38 -34.88
N GLU A 89 2.06 -0.85 -34.27
CA GLU A 89 3.34 -1.05 -34.94
C GLU A 89 3.34 -2.32 -35.82
N ALA A 90 2.74 -3.41 -35.35
CA ALA A 90 2.76 -4.70 -36.03
C ALA A 90 1.78 -4.80 -37.21
N LEU A 91 0.64 -4.12 -37.13
CA LEU A 91 -0.45 -4.25 -38.11
C LEU A 91 -0.77 -2.94 -38.86
N GLY A 92 -0.14 -1.82 -38.48
CA GLY A 92 -0.39 -0.50 -39.09
C GLY A 92 -1.73 0.13 -38.72
N PHE A 93 -2.61 -0.59 -38.02
CA PHE A 93 -3.89 -0.10 -37.50
C PHE A 93 -4.08 -0.55 -36.05
N ALA A 94 -4.71 0.30 -35.23
CA ALA A 94 -5.07 -0.04 -33.86
C ALA A 94 -6.58 -0.32 -33.78
N PRO A 95 -7.02 -1.48 -33.27
CA PRO A 95 -8.43 -1.78 -33.15
C PRO A 95 -9.18 -0.79 -32.25
N SER A 96 -10.37 -0.36 -32.65
CA SER A 96 -11.20 0.62 -31.93
C SER A 96 -11.59 0.18 -30.52
N TRP A 97 -11.78 -1.14 -30.30
CA TRP A 97 -12.04 -1.71 -28.99
C TRP A 97 -10.86 -1.56 -28.02
N HIS A 98 -9.62 -1.59 -28.54
CA HIS A 98 -8.42 -1.46 -27.74
C HIS A 98 -8.16 0.00 -27.33
N LEU A 99 -8.42 0.93 -28.26
CA LEU A 99 -8.48 2.36 -27.95
C LEU A 99 -9.52 2.65 -26.86
N TRP A 100 -10.72 2.07 -26.97
CA TRP A 100 -11.77 2.23 -25.96
C TRP A 100 -11.35 1.69 -24.59
N LEU A 101 -10.72 0.52 -24.56
CA LEU A 101 -10.23 -0.11 -23.34
C LEU A 101 -9.17 0.77 -22.65
N ARG A 102 -8.22 1.30 -23.43
CA ARG A 102 -7.17 2.21 -22.94
C ARG A 102 -7.73 3.46 -22.27
N TYR A 103 -8.79 4.05 -22.83
CA TYR A 103 -9.38 5.27 -22.31
C TYR A 103 -10.60 5.04 -21.41
N SER A 104 -10.96 3.79 -21.07
CA SER A 104 -12.10 3.49 -20.20
C SER A 104 -11.72 2.70 -18.95
N SER A 105 -10.55 2.05 -18.92
CA SER A 105 -10.04 1.32 -17.76
C SER A 105 -9.92 2.17 -16.49
N PHE A 106 -9.57 3.46 -16.63
CA PHE A 106 -9.46 4.38 -15.50
C PHE A 106 -10.81 4.65 -14.80
N LEU A 107 -11.95 4.45 -15.47
CA LEU A 107 -13.28 4.68 -14.89
C LEU A 107 -13.53 3.77 -13.67
N LEU A 108 -12.97 2.56 -13.70
CA LEU A 108 -13.14 1.58 -12.63
C LEU A 108 -11.95 1.56 -11.69
N LEU A 109 -10.72 1.59 -12.22
CA LEU A 109 -9.49 1.50 -11.43
C LEU A 109 -9.22 2.76 -10.59
N TYR A 110 -9.62 3.94 -11.07
CA TYR A 110 -9.34 5.20 -10.40
C TYR A 110 -10.18 5.37 -9.12
N PRO A 111 -11.52 5.20 -9.12
CA PRO A 111 -12.30 5.24 -7.89
C PRO A 111 -11.84 4.18 -6.87
N THR A 112 -11.56 2.94 -7.32
CA THR A 112 -11.10 1.89 -6.41
C THR A 112 -9.76 2.24 -5.74
N GLY A 113 -8.79 2.78 -6.48
CA GLY A 113 -7.49 3.16 -5.93
C GLY A 113 -7.57 4.31 -4.92
N ILE A 114 -8.32 5.37 -5.25
CA ILE A 114 -8.51 6.51 -4.34
C ILE A 114 -9.23 6.07 -3.05
N THR A 115 -10.26 5.24 -3.17
CA THR A 115 -10.99 4.75 -1.98
C THR A 115 -10.13 3.88 -1.07
N SER A 116 -9.24 3.06 -1.62
CA SER A 116 -8.36 2.23 -0.79
C SER A 116 -7.31 3.06 -0.06
N GLU A 117 -6.70 4.06 -0.72
CA GLU A 117 -5.67 4.90 -0.09
C GLU A 117 -6.25 5.84 0.96
N VAL A 118 -7.34 6.54 0.63
CA VAL A 118 -8.03 7.44 1.58
C VAL A 118 -8.61 6.65 2.74
N GLY A 119 -9.21 5.48 2.48
CA GLY A 119 -9.77 4.62 3.51
C GLY A 119 -8.72 4.13 4.51
N LEU A 120 -7.54 3.72 4.04
CA LEU A 120 -6.43 3.29 4.91
C LEU A 120 -5.92 4.43 5.80
N ILE A 121 -5.73 5.63 5.24
CA ILE A 121 -5.29 6.79 6.03
C ILE A 121 -6.35 7.15 7.08
N TYR A 122 -7.63 7.16 6.70
CA TYR A 122 -8.72 7.48 7.62
C TYR A 122 -8.80 6.50 8.79
N LEU A 123 -8.65 5.20 8.53
CA LEU A 123 -8.62 4.17 9.57
C LEU A 123 -7.35 4.26 10.45
N ALA A 124 -6.24 4.75 9.91
CA ALA A 124 -4.98 4.92 10.63
C ALA A 124 -4.96 6.17 11.52
N LEU A 125 -5.71 7.23 11.19
CA LEU A 125 -5.76 8.49 11.96
C LEU A 125 -5.99 8.32 13.48
N PRO A 126 -6.99 7.54 13.96
CA PRO A 126 -7.18 7.36 15.40
C PRO A 126 -6.00 6.65 16.06
N HIS A 127 -5.36 5.72 15.36
CA HIS A 127 -4.18 5.02 15.88
C HIS A 127 -2.95 5.93 15.95
N ILE A 128 -2.75 6.80 14.95
CA ILE A 128 -1.68 7.81 14.92
C ILE A 128 -1.85 8.81 16.08
N LYS A 129 -3.08 9.24 16.36
CA LYS A 129 -3.36 10.20 17.43
C LYS A 129 -3.07 9.64 18.82
N THR A 130 -3.38 8.36 19.06
CA THR A 130 -3.19 7.73 20.38
C THR A 130 -1.73 7.34 20.64
N SER A 131 -1.03 6.90 19.61
CA SER A 131 0.35 6.39 19.74
C SER A 131 1.42 7.48 19.63
N GLU A 132 1.07 8.69 19.18
CA GLU A 132 1.98 9.78 18.79
C GLU A 132 3.16 9.32 17.90
N MET A 133 3.02 8.17 17.23
CA MET A 133 4.09 7.51 16.49
C MET A 133 4.65 8.44 15.40
N TYR A 134 5.98 8.58 15.40
CA TYR A 134 6.74 9.46 14.49
C TYR A 134 6.52 10.96 14.68
N SER A 135 5.95 11.40 15.81
CA SER A 135 5.88 12.82 16.16
C SER A 135 7.13 13.27 16.91
N VAL A 136 7.80 14.31 16.42
CA VAL A 136 8.97 14.90 17.05
C VAL A 136 8.50 16.05 17.94
N ARG A 137 8.50 15.82 19.25
CA ARG A 137 8.20 16.83 20.27
C ARG A 137 9.48 17.62 20.64
N MET A 138 9.29 18.85 21.13
CA MET A 138 10.39 19.64 21.69
C MET A 138 10.88 19.03 23.02
N PRO A 139 12.17 19.21 23.41
CA PRO A 139 13.19 20.05 22.78
C PRO A 139 14.13 19.26 21.85
N ASN A 140 13.90 19.38 20.55
CA ASN A 140 14.80 18.87 19.51
C ASN A 140 15.84 19.96 19.16
N THR A 141 17.08 19.59 18.83
CA THR A 141 18.21 20.52 18.58
C THR A 141 17.96 21.57 17.48
N LEU A 142 16.97 21.34 16.63
CA LEU A 142 16.57 22.21 15.52
C LEU A 142 15.28 23.02 15.78
N ASN A 143 14.72 22.97 16.99
CA ASN A 143 13.52 23.73 17.42
C ASN A 143 12.25 23.52 16.54
N PHE A 144 12.20 22.40 15.82
CA PHE A 144 11.08 22.04 14.94
C PHE A 144 10.26 20.92 15.59
N SER A 145 8.95 21.17 15.77
CA SER A 145 8.00 20.11 16.17
C SER A 145 7.24 19.63 14.94
N PHE A 146 7.35 18.35 14.65
CA PHE A 146 6.63 17.70 13.56
C PHE A 146 5.62 16.74 14.15
N ASP A 147 4.35 16.96 13.88
CA ASP A 147 3.27 16.11 14.35
C ASP A 147 2.65 15.39 13.15
N TYR A 148 2.87 14.07 13.12
CA TYR A 148 2.52 13.22 11.97
C TYR A 148 1.00 13.20 11.72
N PHE A 149 0.20 13.41 12.76
CA PHE A 149 -1.26 13.50 12.65
C PHE A 149 -1.71 14.67 11.76
N TYR A 150 -1.13 15.86 11.97
CA TYR A 150 -1.46 17.04 11.17
C TYR A 150 -0.95 16.90 9.73
N ALA A 151 0.22 16.28 9.54
CA ALA A 151 0.72 15.96 8.20
C ALA A 151 -0.24 15.04 7.44
N ALA A 152 -0.76 13.99 8.07
CA ALA A 152 -1.74 13.08 7.47
C ALA A 152 -3.06 13.78 7.10
N ILE A 153 -3.53 14.71 7.94
CA ILE A 153 -4.72 15.53 7.64
C ILE A 153 -4.48 16.46 6.45
N VAL A 154 -3.33 17.13 6.38
CA VAL A 154 -2.99 18.01 5.25
C VAL A 154 -2.92 17.22 3.95
N VAL A 155 -2.32 16.03 3.97
CA VAL A 155 -2.28 15.13 2.80
C VAL A 155 -3.70 14.77 2.37
N LEU A 156 -4.58 14.36 3.29
CA LEU A 156 -6.00 14.11 2.98
C LEU A 156 -6.70 15.35 2.39
N ALA A 157 -6.45 16.52 2.97
CA ALA A 157 -7.06 17.78 2.55
C ALA A 157 -6.63 18.21 1.13
N ILE A 158 -5.44 17.84 0.67
CA ILE A 158 -4.98 18.10 -0.70
C ILE A 158 -5.44 16.97 -1.64
N TYR A 159 -5.34 15.72 -1.19
CA TYR A 159 -5.56 14.54 -2.02
C TYR A 159 -7.04 14.33 -2.39
N VAL A 160 -7.94 14.51 -1.41
CA VAL A 160 -9.39 14.36 -1.61
C VAL A 160 -9.93 15.35 -2.67
N PRO A 161 -9.63 16.66 -2.65
CA PRO A 161 -10.06 17.59 -3.71
C PRO A 161 -9.21 17.55 -4.98
N GLY A 162 -7.97 17.04 -4.93
CA GLY A 162 -7.15 16.82 -6.13
C GLY A 162 -7.67 15.67 -7.00
N SER A 163 -8.19 14.61 -6.37
CA SER A 163 -8.68 13.41 -7.07
C SER A 163 -9.81 13.64 -8.10
N PRO A 164 -10.88 14.43 -7.83
CA PRO A 164 -11.96 14.66 -8.78
C PRO A 164 -11.51 15.59 -9.90
N HIS A 165 -10.53 16.48 -9.64
CA HIS A 165 -9.94 17.35 -10.65
C HIS A 165 -9.22 16.54 -11.73
N MET A 166 -8.33 15.63 -11.32
CA MET A 166 -7.64 14.73 -12.27
C MET A 166 -8.60 13.79 -12.98
N TYR A 167 -9.63 13.29 -12.28
CA TYR A 167 -10.65 12.44 -12.90
C TYR A 167 -11.41 13.16 -14.02
N ARG A 168 -11.84 14.40 -13.78
CA ARG A 168 -12.49 15.25 -14.80
C ARG A 168 -11.58 15.50 -16.00
N TYR A 169 -10.29 15.72 -15.75
CA TYR A 169 -9.30 15.90 -16.81
C TYR A 169 -9.21 14.64 -17.71
N MET A 170 -9.11 13.45 -17.12
CA MET A 170 -9.06 12.18 -17.86
C MET A 170 -10.36 11.89 -18.64
N LEU A 171 -11.53 12.25 -18.08
CA LEU A 171 -12.81 12.20 -18.81
C LEU A 171 -12.78 13.10 -20.05
N GLY A 172 -12.19 14.28 -19.95
CA GLY A 172 -11.95 15.18 -21.08
C GLY A 172 -11.04 14.55 -22.14
N GLN A 173 -9.93 13.93 -21.72
CA GLN A 173 -9.02 13.22 -22.63
C GLN A 173 -9.70 12.06 -23.36
N ARG A 174 -10.49 11.25 -22.64
CA ARG A 174 -11.30 10.17 -23.21
C ARG A 174 -12.26 10.68 -24.28
N LYS A 175 -13.01 11.74 -24.00
CA LYS A 175 -13.99 12.31 -24.96
C LYS A 175 -13.29 12.77 -26.23
N ARG A 176 -12.14 13.44 -26.11
CA ARG A 176 -11.33 13.88 -27.25
C ARG A 176 -10.81 12.70 -28.07
N ALA A 177 -10.19 11.71 -27.43
CA ALA A 177 -9.62 10.55 -28.11
C ALA A 177 -10.68 9.70 -28.84
N LEU A 178 -11.81 9.41 -28.19
CA LEU A 178 -12.88 8.61 -28.80
C LEU A 178 -13.64 9.37 -29.90
N SER A 179 -13.76 10.69 -29.80
CA SER A 179 -14.38 11.51 -30.86
C SER A 179 -13.58 11.53 -32.15
N LYS A 180 -12.24 11.47 -32.07
CA LYS A 180 -11.36 11.45 -33.23
C LYS A 180 -11.43 10.13 -33.98
N SER A 181 -11.44 9.01 -33.24
CA SER A 181 -11.55 7.66 -33.80
C SER A 181 -12.91 7.36 -34.45
N LYS A 182 -13.99 8.06 -34.09
CA LYS A 182 -15.31 7.88 -34.73
C LYS A 182 -15.43 8.65 -36.06
N ARG A 183 -14.48 9.55 -36.33
CA ARG A 183 -14.45 10.42 -37.52
C ARG A 183 -13.57 9.86 -38.65
N GLU A 184 -12.66 8.95 -38.30
CA GLU A 184 -11.86 8.12 -39.21
C GLU A 184 -12.60 6.82 -39.53
#